data_AF-A0A8X6SAH9-F1
#
_entry.id   AF-A0A8X6SAH9-F1
#
_cell.length_a   1.000
_cell.length_b   1.000
_cell.length_c   1.000
_cell.angle_alpha   90.00
_cell.angle_beta   90.00
_cell.angle_gamma   90.00
#
_symmetry.space_group_name_H-M   'P 1'
#
loop_
_entity.id
_entity.type
_entity.pdbx_description
1 polymer ?
#
loop_
_entity_poly.entity_id
_entity_poly.type
_entity_poly.pdbx_seq_one_letter_code
_entity_poly.pdbx_strand_id
1 'polypeptide(L)'
;MESKSLLYEKHPKYLGYILDPEILSYKHIDYVINKGRKKLDLLKYIAGRDWGADAGTLRLTYTSLIRPVLEYGSQIYFSASRTNLAKLDRVQSSAARIITGMRHSCPTDLVLFEADIMPLDLRRKLLLSKYFCKLYSYGDYNRTSAYLITWTNRHRLKRDSPFSRMQAMDLLDQDIEEHF
;
A
#
# COMPACT_ATOMS: atom_id res chain seq x y z
N MET A 1 -37.09 20.78 -6.81
CA MET A 1 -36.07 19.73 -6.60
C MET A 1 -36.04 19.44 -5.11
N GLU A 2 -36.63 18.34 -4.66
CA GLU A 2 -36.62 17.97 -3.24
C GLU A 2 -35.17 17.73 -2.77
N SER A 3 -34.75 18.47 -1.75
CA SER A 3 -33.44 18.30 -1.11
C SER A 3 -33.44 17.01 -0.31
N LYS A 4 -32.95 15.94 -0.92
CA LYS A 4 -32.76 14.65 -0.25
C LYS A 4 -31.68 14.83 0.84
N SER A 5 -32.04 14.63 2.11
CA SER A 5 -31.10 14.71 3.22
C SER A 5 -30.05 13.61 3.11
N LEU A 6 -28.78 13.97 3.28
CA LEU A 6 -27.67 13.00 3.24
C LEU A 6 -27.65 12.24 4.56
N LEU A 7 -27.77 10.90 4.49
CA LEU A 7 -27.57 10.03 5.63
C LEU A 7 -26.07 10.03 6.00
N TYR A 8 -25.78 10.20 7.29
CA TYR A 8 -24.41 10.16 7.79
C TYR A 8 -23.88 8.72 7.76
N GLU A 9 -22.91 8.47 6.88
CA GLU A 9 -22.14 7.23 6.85
C GLU A 9 -20.77 7.48 7.48
N LYS A 10 -20.41 6.71 8.52
CA LYS A 10 -19.12 6.87 9.22
C LYS A 10 -17.92 6.52 8.33
N HIS A 11 -18.11 5.66 7.33
CA HIS A 11 -17.04 5.14 6.47
C HIS A 11 -17.41 5.18 4.98
N PRO A 12 -17.64 6.37 4.43
CA PRO A 12 -18.07 6.51 3.05
C PRO A 12 -16.94 6.11 2.10
N LYS A 13 -17.31 5.52 0.96
CA LYS A 13 -16.36 5.17 -0.10
C LYS A 13 -16.23 6.33 -1.08
N TYR A 14 -15.01 6.84 -1.23
CA TYR A 14 -14.69 7.92 -2.17
C TYR A 14 -13.52 7.54 -3.05
N LEU A 15 -13.68 7.69 -4.38
CA LEU A 15 -12.70 7.32 -5.41
C LEU A 15 -12.18 5.87 -5.36
N GLY A 16 -12.82 4.98 -4.59
CA GLY A 16 -12.35 3.61 -4.38
C GLY A 16 -11.72 3.36 -3.01
N TYR A 17 -11.45 4.43 -2.24
CA TYR A 17 -10.90 4.38 -0.89
C TYR A 17 -12.02 4.49 0.16
N ILE A 18 -11.94 3.71 1.24
CA ILE A 18 -12.90 3.81 2.35
C ILE A 18 -12.34 4.80 3.38
N LEU A 19 -13.01 5.94 3.52
CA LEU A 19 -12.57 6.99 4.42
C LEU A 19 -12.85 6.61 5.88
N ASP A 20 -11.94 6.98 6.77
CA ASP A 20 -12.06 6.80 8.21
C ASP A 20 -11.90 8.16 8.91
N PRO A 21 -12.73 8.50 9.92
CA PRO A 21 -12.65 9.78 10.63
C PRO A 21 -11.30 10.01 11.35
N GLU A 22 -10.61 8.93 11.68
CA GLU A 22 -9.36 8.92 12.45
C GLU A 22 -8.15 8.48 11.62
N ILE A 23 -8.30 8.33 10.30
CA ILE A 23 -7.23 7.91 9.38
C ILE A 23 -6.63 6.53 9.76
N LEU A 24 -7.35 5.72 10.55
CA LEU A 24 -6.93 4.37 10.94
C LEU A 24 -6.76 3.45 9.72
N SER A 25 -7.58 3.69 8.69
CA SER A 25 -7.62 2.98 7.41
C SER A 25 -7.86 1.47 7.54
N TYR A 26 -8.39 1.00 8.67
CA TYR A 26 -8.55 -0.43 8.94
C TYR A 26 -9.63 -1.06 8.05
N LYS A 27 -10.75 -0.34 7.84
CA LYS A 27 -11.82 -0.81 6.94
C LYS A 27 -11.36 -0.85 5.49
N HIS A 28 -10.58 0.15 5.07
CA HIS A 28 -9.96 0.15 3.75
C HIS A 28 -8.99 -1.01 3.58
N ILE A 29 -8.13 -1.26 4.57
CA ILE A 29 -7.19 -2.38 4.56
C ILE A 29 -7.93 -3.72 4.47
N ASP A 30 -8.97 -3.93 5.29
CA ASP A 30 -9.77 -5.16 5.25
C ASP A 30 -10.49 -5.33 3.88
N TYR A 31 -11.00 -4.23 3.30
CA TYR A 31 -11.55 -4.21 1.94
C TYR A 31 -10.52 -4.63 0.88
N VAL A 32 -9.32 -4.06 0.93
CA VAL A 32 -8.21 -4.37 0.03
C VAL A 32 -7.76 -5.82 0.17
N ILE A 33 -7.65 -6.33 1.40
CA ILE A 33 -7.31 -7.73 1.68
C ILE A 33 -8.32 -8.67 1.06
N ASN A 34 -9.62 -8.41 1.25
CA ASN A 34 -10.66 -9.25 0.68
C ASN A 34 -10.61 -9.27 -0.85
N LYS A 35 -10.34 -8.12 -1.47
CA LYS A 35 -10.15 -8.04 -2.92
C LYS A 35 -8.88 -8.76 -3.37
N GLY A 36 -7.79 -8.65 -2.60
CA GLY A 36 -6.52 -9.34 -2.85
C GLY A 36 -6.65 -10.86 -2.73
N ARG A 37 -7.36 -11.36 -1.71
CA ARG A 37 -7.61 -12.79 -1.49
C ARG A 37 -8.37 -13.44 -2.65
N LYS A 38 -9.41 -12.79 -3.17
CA LYS A 38 -10.13 -13.27 -4.36
C LYS A 38 -9.20 -13.46 -5.56
N LYS A 39 -8.27 -12.53 -5.76
CA LYS A 39 -7.25 -12.63 -6.83
C LYS A 39 -6.16 -13.66 -6.53
N LEU A 40 -5.86 -13.87 -5.26
CA LEU A 40 -4.94 -14.92 -4.82
C LEU A 40 -5.52 -16.31 -5.09
N ASP A 41 -6.84 -16.50 -4.99
CA ASP A 41 -7.46 -17.76 -5.38
C ASP A 41 -7.35 -18.04 -6.89
N LEU A 42 -7.42 -17.00 -7.73
CA LEU A 42 -7.07 -17.11 -9.15
C LEU A 42 -5.59 -17.51 -9.35
N LEU A 43 -4.67 -16.91 -8.59
CA LEU A 43 -3.25 -17.27 -8.64
C LEU A 43 -3.03 -18.75 -8.28
N LYS A 44 -3.73 -19.27 -7.25
CA LYS A 44 -3.69 -20.69 -6.88
C LYS A 44 -4.18 -21.59 -8.02
N TYR A 45 -5.25 -21.18 -8.68
CA TYR A 45 -5.81 -21.93 -9.79
C TYR A 45 -4.81 -22.04 -10.96
N ILE A 46 -4.17 -20.92 -11.33
CA ILE A 46 -3.15 -20.87 -12.39
C ILE A 46 -1.90 -21.67 -12.01
N ALA A 47 -1.51 -21.68 -10.73
CA ALA A 47 -0.35 -22.42 -10.27
C ALA A 47 -0.50 -23.93 -10.44
N GLY A 48 -1.73 -24.47 -10.40
CA GLY A 48 -2.01 -25.89 -10.66
C GLY A 48 -1.20 -26.88 -9.81
N ARG A 49 -1.35 -28.18 -10.05
CA ARG A 49 -0.39 -29.21 -9.58
C ARG A 49 0.23 -29.96 -10.74
N ASP A 50 -0.60 -30.32 -11.73
CA ASP A 50 -0.17 -31.18 -12.85
C ASP A 50 0.18 -30.39 -14.12
N TRP A 51 -0.42 -29.20 -14.32
CA TRP A 51 -0.29 -28.36 -15.52
C TRP A 51 0.00 -26.89 -15.19
N GLY A 52 0.68 -26.67 -14.06
CA GLY A 52 0.91 -25.35 -13.48
C GLY A 52 1.72 -24.40 -14.35
N ALA A 53 1.44 -23.10 -14.22
CA ALA A 53 2.28 -22.07 -14.82
C ALA A 53 3.67 -22.00 -14.15
N ASP A 54 4.67 -21.54 -14.89
CA ASP A 54 6.01 -21.31 -14.34
C ASP A 54 6.04 -20.16 -13.31
N ALA A 55 7.06 -20.16 -12.46
CA ALA A 55 7.21 -19.16 -11.40
C ALA A 55 7.27 -17.71 -11.93
N GLY A 56 7.83 -17.49 -13.13
CA GLY A 56 7.88 -16.18 -13.78
C GLY A 56 6.48 -15.68 -14.15
N THR A 57 5.67 -16.53 -14.79
CA THR A 57 4.27 -16.23 -15.11
C THR A 57 3.44 -16.00 -13.84
N LEU A 58 3.64 -16.79 -12.79
CA LEU A 58 2.95 -16.58 -11.51
C LEU A 58 3.37 -15.26 -10.84
N ARG A 59 4.65 -14.92 -10.85
CA ARG A 59 5.17 -13.63 -10.35
C ARG A 59 4.61 -12.45 -11.14
N LEU A 60 4.54 -12.57 -12.46
CA LEU A 60 3.93 -11.57 -13.33
C LEU A 60 2.46 -11.37 -13.00
N THR A 61 1.72 -12.47 -12.80
CA THR A 61 0.30 -12.46 -12.41
C THR A 61 0.10 -11.77 -11.06
N TYR A 62 0.94 -12.07 -10.07
CA TYR A 62 0.91 -11.36 -8.77
C TYR A 62 1.15 -9.86 -8.95
N THR A 63 2.17 -9.49 -9.72
CA THR A 63 2.59 -8.10 -9.90
C THR A 63 1.55 -7.29 -10.69
N SER A 64 0.86 -7.89 -11.66
CA SER A 64 -0.13 -7.22 -12.48
C SER A 64 -1.53 -7.17 -11.85
N LEU A 65 -1.94 -8.22 -11.11
CA LEU A 65 -3.31 -8.32 -10.61
C LEU A 65 -3.45 -8.03 -9.11
N ILE A 66 -2.56 -8.57 -8.28
CA ILE A 66 -2.69 -8.56 -6.82
C ILE A 66 -1.99 -7.33 -6.23
N ARG A 67 -0.74 -7.10 -6.60
CA ARG A 67 0.08 -5.97 -6.10
C ARG A 67 -0.61 -4.61 -6.21
N PRO A 68 -1.18 -4.19 -7.37
CA PRO A 68 -1.86 -2.90 -7.47
C PRO A 68 -3.10 -2.78 -6.57
N VAL A 69 -3.77 -3.90 -6.27
CA VAL A 69 -4.88 -3.89 -5.31
C VAL A 69 -4.37 -3.61 -3.91
N LEU A 70 -3.29 -4.28 -3.50
CA LEU A 70 -2.68 -4.09 -2.18
C LEU A 70 -2.11 -2.67 -2.01
N GLU A 71 -1.51 -2.11 -3.06
CA GLU A 71 -0.86 -0.79 -3.01
C GLU A 71 -1.81 0.41 -3.13
N TYR A 72 -3.09 0.17 -3.45
CA TYR A 72 -4.05 1.24 -3.68
C TYR A 72 -4.34 2.04 -2.39
N GLY A 73 -3.94 3.30 -2.39
CA GLY A 73 -4.04 4.20 -1.24
C GLY A 73 -2.93 4.01 -0.20
N SER A 74 -1.81 3.37 -0.58
CA SER A 74 -0.66 3.12 0.30
C SER A 74 -0.09 4.37 0.96
N GLN A 75 -0.13 5.52 0.28
CA GLN A 75 0.29 6.81 0.82
C GLN A 75 -0.57 7.24 2.01
N ILE A 76 -1.86 6.90 2.01
CA ILE A 76 -2.80 7.29 3.06
C ILE A 76 -2.73 6.30 4.22
N TYR A 77 -2.87 5.00 3.92
CA TYR A 77 -2.87 3.98 4.98
C TYR A 77 -1.48 3.69 5.55
N PHE A 78 -0.41 4.34 5.07
CA PHE A 78 0.93 4.25 5.65
C PHE A 78 0.97 4.59 7.15
N SER A 79 0.07 5.47 7.60
CA SER A 79 -0.10 5.83 9.02
C SER A 79 -0.82 4.77 9.86
N ALA A 80 -1.35 3.71 9.24
CA ALA A 80 -2.03 2.62 9.92
C ALA A 80 -1.11 1.91 10.94
N SER A 81 -1.72 1.14 11.83
CA SER A 81 -0.98 0.36 12.82
C SER A 81 -0.18 -0.75 12.13
N ARG A 82 0.98 -1.11 12.71
CA ARG A 82 1.80 -2.24 12.23
C ARG A 82 0.98 -3.54 12.14
N THR A 83 0.06 -3.74 13.09
CA THR A 83 -0.85 -4.90 13.10
C THR A 83 -1.78 -4.96 11.88
N ASN A 84 -2.29 -3.82 11.42
CA ASN A 84 -3.13 -3.76 10.23
C ASN A 84 -2.30 -3.91 8.95
N LEU A 85 -1.11 -3.29 8.88
CA LEU A 85 -0.20 -3.44 7.74
C LEU A 85 0.28 -4.89 7.59
N ALA A 86 0.57 -5.58 8.69
CA ALA A 86 0.95 -7.00 8.69
C ALA A 86 -0.12 -7.92 8.06
N LYS A 87 -1.40 -7.51 8.07
CA LYS A 87 -2.45 -8.26 7.40
C LYS A 87 -2.28 -8.26 5.86
N LEU A 88 -1.80 -7.15 5.29
CA LEU A 88 -1.46 -7.07 3.85
C LEU A 88 -0.25 -7.94 3.53
N ASP A 89 0.76 -7.91 4.40
CA ASP A 89 2.00 -8.67 4.23
C ASP A 89 1.73 -10.19 4.24
N ARG A 90 0.70 -10.64 4.98
CA ARG A 90 0.21 -12.04 4.90
C ARG A 90 -0.32 -12.41 3.51
N VAL A 91 -1.04 -11.52 2.83
CA VAL A 91 -1.53 -11.78 1.46
C VAL A 91 -0.36 -11.91 0.48
N GLN A 92 0.63 -11.01 0.60
CA GLN A 92 1.87 -11.11 -0.19
C GLN A 92 2.61 -12.42 0.08
N SER A 93 2.80 -12.77 1.35
CA SER A 93 3.50 -14.00 1.76
C SER A 93 2.80 -15.25 1.22
N SER A 94 1.47 -15.28 1.26
CA SER A 94 0.70 -16.38 0.66
C SER A 94 0.89 -16.44 -0.86
N ALA A 95 0.91 -15.30 -1.55
CA ALA A 95 1.17 -15.28 -3.00
C ALA A 95 2.60 -15.76 -3.33
N ALA A 96 3.60 -15.33 -2.57
CA ALA A 96 4.99 -15.74 -2.76
C ALA A 96 5.16 -17.26 -2.57
N ARG A 97 4.51 -17.86 -1.56
CA ARG A 97 4.52 -19.33 -1.36
C ARG A 97 3.85 -20.09 -2.50
N ILE A 98 2.81 -19.52 -3.12
CA ILE A 98 2.18 -20.12 -4.31
C ILE A 98 3.14 -20.08 -5.49
N ILE A 99 3.85 -18.96 -5.68
CA ILE A 99 4.83 -18.79 -6.76
C ILE A 99 6.00 -19.76 -6.62
N THR A 100 6.53 -19.94 -5.41
CA THR A 100 7.74 -20.75 -5.17
C THR A 100 7.44 -22.21 -4.81
N GLY A 101 6.19 -22.54 -4.49
CA GLY A 101 5.80 -23.87 -3.98
C GLY A 101 6.35 -24.19 -2.58
N MET A 102 6.91 -23.20 -1.86
CA MET A 102 7.58 -23.44 -0.58
C MET A 102 6.60 -23.73 0.56
N ARG A 103 7.03 -24.60 1.50
CA ARG A 103 6.26 -24.99 2.68
C ARG A 103 5.96 -23.80 3.60
N HIS A 104 4.86 -23.87 4.34
CA HIS A 104 4.48 -22.84 5.32
C HIS A 104 5.48 -22.62 6.45
N SER A 105 6.30 -23.62 6.79
CA SER A 105 7.35 -23.51 7.80
C SER A 105 8.53 -22.63 7.38
N CYS A 106 8.70 -22.37 6.08
CA CYS A 106 9.80 -21.55 5.58
C CYS A 106 9.65 -20.09 6.06
N PRO A 107 10.72 -19.44 6.54
CA PRO A 107 10.72 -18.02 6.88
C PRO A 107 10.21 -17.15 5.72
N THR A 108 9.38 -16.15 6.03
CA THR A 108 8.76 -15.30 5.01
C THR A 108 9.79 -14.55 4.16
N ASP A 109 10.86 -14.04 4.77
CA ASP A 109 11.88 -13.27 4.06
C ASP A 109 12.57 -14.11 2.98
N LEU A 110 12.86 -15.36 3.29
CA LEU A 110 13.46 -16.30 2.34
C LEU A 110 12.49 -16.67 1.21
N VAL A 111 11.20 -16.83 1.51
CA VAL A 111 10.18 -17.06 0.46
C VAL A 111 10.06 -15.84 -0.46
N LEU A 112 10.11 -14.61 0.08
CA LEU A 112 10.04 -13.39 -0.71
C LEU A 112 11.27 -13.21 -1.60
N PHE A 113 12.45 -13.54 -1.06
CA PHE A 113 13.70 -13.55 -1.80
C PHE A 113 13.63 -14.53 -2.98
N GLU A 114 13.27 -15.78 -2.72
CA GLU A 114 13.15 -16.82 -3.76
C GLU A 114 12.07 -16.47 -4.81
N ALA A 115 10.96 -15.86 -4.36
CA ALA A 115 9.90 -15.43 -5.26
C ALA A 115 10.28 -14.20 -6.10
N ASP A 116 11.44 -13.57 -5.89
CA ASP A 116 11.83 -12.30 -6.49
C ASP A 116 10.75 -11.20 -6.28
N ILE A 117 10.29 -11.08 -5.03
CA ILE A 117 9.26 -10.11 -4.64
C ILE A 117 9.77 -9.24 -3.50
N MET A 118 9.86 -7.93 -3.76
CA MET A 118 10.17 -6.93 -2.74
C MET A 118 9.09 -6.89 -1.64
N PRO A 119 9.45 -6.93 -0.34
CA PRO A 119 8.51 -6.80 0.79
C PRO A 119 7.63 -5.55 0.68
N LEU A 120 6.34 -5.70 1.00
CA LEU A 120 5.37 -4.59 0.90
C LEU A 120 5.75 -3.39 1.78
N ASP A 121 6.43 -3.59 2.90
CA ASP A 121 6.89 -2.48 3.74
C ASP A 121 7.85 -1.55 2.99
N LEU A 122 8.88 -2.12 2.36
CA LEU A 122 9.84 -1.39 1.54
C LEU A 122 9.15 -0.74 0.33
N ARG A 123 8.21 -1.46 -0.30
CA ARG A 123 7.43 -0.91 -1.42
C ARG A 123 6.60 0.29 -1.01
N ARG A 124 5.94 0.25 0.15
CA ARG A 124 5.16 1.38 0.67
C ARG A 124 6.04 2.59 0.93
N LYS A 125 7.23 2.41 1.52
CA LYS A 125 8.22 3.49 1.72
C LYS A 125 8.67 4.10 0.40
N LEU A 126 9.01 3.27 -0.59
CA LEU A 126 9.39 3.72 -1.93
C LEU A 126 8.27 4.53 -2.61
N LEU A 127 7.03 4.02 -2.58
CA LEU A 127 5.86 4.69 -3.17
C LEU A 127 5.52 6.00 -2.48
N LEU A 128 5.68 6.04 -1.15
CA LEU A 128 5.49 7.25 -0.35
C LEU A 128 6.53 8.31 -0.75
N SER A 129 7.81 7.94 -0.76
CA SER A 129 8.91 8.84 -1.13
C SER A 129 8.73 9.38 -2.54
N LYS A 130 8.46 8.50 -3.52
CA LYS A 130 8.18 8.90 -4.91
C LYS A 130 7.01 9.88 -5.01
N TYR A 131 5.94 9.64 -4.26
CA TYR A 131 4.78 10.54 -4.23
C TYR A 131 5.16 11.92 -3.70
N PHE A 132 5.94 11.98 -2.63
CA PHE A 132 6.38 13.24 -2.04
C PHE A 132 7.39 14.00 -2.87
N CYS A 133 8.42 13.35 -3.40
CA CYS A 133 9.37 14.01 -4.30
C CYS A 133 8.65 14.59 -5.52
N LYS A 134 7.69 13.86 -6.09
CA LYS A 134 6.85 14.36 -7.18
C LYS A 134 6.04 15.59 -6.77
N LEU A 135 5.54 15.60 -5.54
CA LEU A 135 4.71 16.68 -5.01
C LEU A 135 5.55 17.93 -4.73
N TYR A 136 6.73 17.79 -4.13
CA TYR A 136 7.69 18.90 -3.94
C TYR A 136 8.20 19.46 -5.26
N SER A 137 8.42 18.62 -6.27
CA SER A 137 8.75 19.07 -7.63
C SER A 137 7.67 19.97 -8.23
N TYR A 138 6.44 19.94 -7.70
CA TYR A 138 5.39 20.84 -8.11
C TYR A 138 5.44 22.25 -7.50
N GLY A 139 6.37 22.55 -6.59
CA GLY A 139 6.55 23.90 -6.00
C GLY A 139 5.24 24.57 -5.55
N ASP A 140 5.16 25.89 -5.66
CA ASP A 140 4.00 26.65 -5.18
C ASP A 140 2.84 26.74 -6.18
N TYR A 141 3.04 26.33 -7.44
CA TYR A 141 1.98 26.36 -8.44
C TYR A 141 0.87 25.34 -8.16
N ASN A 142 1.20 24.26 -7.45
CA ASN A 142 0.22 23.27 -7.04
C ASN A 142 -0.23 23.55 -5.60
N ARG A 143 -1.55 23.74 -5.39
CA ARG A 143 -2.13 24.02 -4.07
C ARG A 143 -1.78 22.97 -3.02
N THR A 144 -1.74 21.69 -3.38
CA THR A 144 -1.40 20.60 -2.46
C THR A 144 0.09 20.64 -2.10
N SER A 145 0.96 20.93 -3.05
CA SER A 145 2.39 21.12 -2.80
C SER A 145 2.65 22.32 -1.88
N ALA A 146 2.07 23.50 -2.20
CA ALA A 146 2.19 24.70 -1.38
C ALA A 146 1.68 24.47 0.07
N TYR A 147 0.56 23.75 0.22
CA TYR A 147 0.05 23.35 1.54
C TYR A 147 1.03 22.45 2.28
N LEU A 148 1.76 21.58 1.58
CA LEU A 148 2.70 20.65 2.20
C LEU A 148 4.02 21.29 2.60
N ILE A 149 4.52 22.24 1.83
CA ILE A 149 5.71 23.02 2.19
C ILE A 149 5.46 23.78 3.49
N THR A 150 4.26 24.35 3.64
CA THR A 150 3.83 25.09 4.84
C THR A 150 3.19 24.21 5.91
N TRP A 151 3.20 22.89 5.73
CA TRP A 151 2.51 21.97 6.62
C TRP A 151 3.16 21.97 8.00
N THR A 152 2.29 22.06 9.01
CA THR A 152 2.66 22.00 10.42
C THR A 152 1.71 21.02 11.11
N ASN A 153 2.21 20.28 12.10
CA ASN A 153 1.43 19.28 12.82
C ASN A 153 0.46 19.96 13.81
N ARG A 154 -0.57 20.63 13.29
CA ARG A 154 -1.67 21.26 14.05
C ARG A 154 -2.90 20.37 14.02
N HIS A 155 -2.75 19.11 14.43
CA HIS A 155 -3.80 18.11 14.28
C HIS A 155 -4.43 17.80 15.63
N ARG A 156 -5.77 17.72 15.65
CA ARG A 156 -6.53 17.25 16.83
C ARG A 156 -6.23 15.78 17.15
N LEU A 157 -5.89 15.00 16.12
CA LEU A 157 -5.62 13.57 16.25
C LEU A 157 -4.22 13.37 16.85
N LYS A 158 -4.12 12.50 17.86
CA LYS A 158 -2.85 12.14 18.51
C LYS A 158 -1.90 11.30 17.64
N ARG A 159 -2.36 10.84 16.47
CA ARG A 159 -1.55 10.00 15.57
C ARG A 159 -0.83 10.84 14.54
N ASP A 160 0.37 10.40 14.22
CA ASP A 160 1.15 10.92 13.11
C ASP A 160 0.40 10.76 11.80
N SER A 161 0.30 11.88 11.07
CA SER A 161 -0.15 11.85 9.69
C SER A 161 0.86 11.08 8.83
N PRO A 162 0.47 10.62 7.62
CA PRO A 162 1.44 10.08 6.68
C PRO A 162 2.62 11.03 6.40
N PHE A 163 2.37 12.35 6.45
CA PHE A 163 3.37 13.41 6.30
C PHE A 163 4.36 13.42 7.47
N SER A 164 3.84 13.43 8.70
CA SER A 164 4.63 13.37 9.93
C SER A 164 5.53 12.13 9.93
N ARG A 165 5.00 10.98 9.51
CA ARG A 165 5.77 9.73 9.42
C ARG A 165 6.84 9.77 8.34
N MET A 166 6.57 10.40 7.20
CA MET A 166 7.58 10.55 6.16
C MET A 166 8.75 11.41 6.66
N GLN A 167 8.48 12.57 7.25
CA GLN A 167 9.52 13.43 7.83
C GLN A 167 10.33 12.70 8.91
N ALA A 168 9.67 11.93 9.78
CA ALA A 168 10.34 11.15 10.82
C ALA A 168 11.17 9.98 10.29
N MET A 169 10.95 9.53 9.05
CA MET A 169 11.70 8.43 8.43
C MET A 169 12.90 8.90 7.61
N ASP A 170 13.16 10.21 7.57
CA ASP A 170 14.25 10.84 6.83
C ASP A 170 14.34 10.40 5.36
N LEU A 171 13.21 10.02 4.77
CA LEU A 171 13.12 9.55 3.38
C LEU A 171 13.33 10.67 2.35
N LEU A 172 13.63 11.88 2.82
CA LEU A 172 13.84 13.09 2.04
C LEU A 172 15.28 13.60 2.12
N ASP A 173 16.22 12.86 2.72
CA ASP A 173 17.63 13.27 2.76
C ASP A 173 18.06 13.74 1.36
N GLN A 174 18.31 15.05 1.30
CA GLN A 174 18.55 15.83 0.09
C GLN A 174 20.01 15.66 -0.37
N ASP A 175 20.49 14.43 -0.45
CA ASP A 175 21.74 14.09 -1.14
C ASP A 175 21.45 13.58 -2.55
N ILE A 176 20.50 14.23 -3.24
CA ILE A 176 20.53 14.24 -4.70
C ILE A 176 21.56 15.30 -5.06
N GLU A 177 22.83 14.88 -5.05
CA GLU A 177 23.95 15.67 -5.57
C GLU A 177 23.54 16.35 -6.88
N GLU A 178 23.74 17.66 -6.95
CA GLU A 178 23.66 18.51 -8.15
C GLU A 178 24.78 18.17 -9.14
N HIS A 179 24.87 16.91 -9.56
CA HIS A 179 25.83 16.44 -10.54
C HIS A 179 25.13 15.78 -11.72
N PHE A 180 24.45 16.61 -12.51
CA PHE A 180 24.36 16.48 -13.97
C PHE A 180 24.27 17.86 -14.62
#